data_AF-F8AFL1-F1
#
_entry.id   AF-F8AFL1-F1
#
_cell.length_a   1.000
_cell.length_b   1.000
_cell.length_c   1.000
_cell.angle_alpha   90.00
_cell.angle_beta   90.00
_cell.angle_gamma   90.00
#
_symmetry.space_group_name_H-M   'P 1'
#
loop_
_entity.id
_entity.type
_entity.pdbx_description
1 polymer ?
#
loop_
_entity_poly.entity_id
_entity_poly.type
_entity_poly.pdbx_seq_one_letter_code
_entity_poly.pdbx_strand_id
1 'polypeptide(L)' 'MRKVFEKEGIFIEYTENVVKTARNDEIIHRSESPTRLWWELKEAIKGKRVKIIVYEVDEE' A
#
# COMPACT_ATOMS: atom_id res chain seq x y z
N MET A 1 -12.37 9.11 21.18
CA MET A 1 -11.24 8.18 20.95
C MET A 1 -9.97 9.00 20.72
N ARG A 2 -8.83 8.61 21.29
CA ARG A 2 -7.55 9.30 21.03
C ARG A 2 -7.00 8.83 19.69
N LYS A 3 -6.82 9.74 18.73
CA LYS A 3 -6.21 9.43 17.43
C LYS A 3 -4.71 9.22 17.63
N VAL A 4 -4.17 8.11 17.11
CA VAL A 4 -2.75 7.73 17.21
C VAL A 4 -1.99 8.00 15.91
N PHE A 5 -2.70 7.96 14.78
CA PHE A 5 -2.17 8.21 13.45
C PHE A 5 -3.32 8.63 12.53
N GLU A 6 -3.12 9.65 11.70
CA GLU A 6 -4.07 10.12 10.69
C GLU A 6 -3.28 10.75 9.54
N LYS A 7 -3.34 10.13 8.36
CA LYS A 7 -2.74 10.61 7.11
C LYS A 7 -3.52 10.06 5.92
N GLU A 8 -3.45 10.78 4.82
CA GLU A 8 -4.02 10.43 3.53
C GLU A 8 -2.90 10.16 2.52
N GLY A 9 -3.16 9.30 1.54
CA GLY A 9 -2.28 9.01 0.43
C GLY A 9 -2.11 7.51 0.16
N ILE A 10 -1.20 7.19 -0.75
CA ILE A 10 -0.96 5.82 -1.21
C ILE A 10 -0.08 5.09 -0.20
N PHE A 11 -0.58 4.03 0.40
CA PHE A 11 0.18 3.17 1.32
C PHE A 11 0.98 2.10 0.59
N ILE A 12 0.46 1.61 -0.53
CA ILE A 12 1.09 0.59 -1.37
C ILE A 12 0.93 1.05 -2.81
N GLU A 13 2.06 1.19 -3.50
CA GLU A 13 2.07 1.41 -4.94
C GLU A 13 1.98 0.06 -5.64
N TYR A 14 1.13 -0.01 -6.65
CA TYR A 14 0.94 -1.20 -7.45
C TYR A 14 1.43 -0.95 -8.87
N THR A 15 2.27 -1.85 -9.38
CA THR A 15 2.79 -1.76 -10.75
C THR A 15 2.52 -3.06 -11.49
N GLU A 16 1.86 -2.95 -12.64
CA GLU A 16 1.68 -4.06 -13.57
C GLU A 16 2.59 -3.86 -14.78
N ASN A 17 3.43 -4.86 -15.06
CA ASN A 17 4.27 -4.87 -16.24
C ASN A 17 3.94 -6.13 -17.07
N VAL A 18 3.70 -5.95 -18.38
CA VAL A 18 3.59 -7.08 -19.30
C VAL A 18 5.01 -7.53 -19.64
N VAL A 19 5.37 -8.73 -19.22
CA VAL A 19 6.69 -9.32 -19.49
C VAL A 19 6.55 -10.46 -20.49
N LYS A 20 7.46 -10.50 -21.47
CA LYS A 20 7.58 -11.62 -22.40
C LYS A 20 8.52 -12.67 -21.81
N THR A 21 8.04 -13.90 -21.73
CA THR A 21 8.87 -15.03 -21.32
C THR A 21 9.78 -15.48 -22.47
N ALA A 22 10.75 -16.33 -22.16
CA ALA A 22 11.66 -16.92 -23.16
C ALA A 22 10.94 -17.73 -24.27
N ARG A 23 9.65 -18.06 -24.08
CA ARG A 23 8.81 -18.78 -25.06
C ARG A 23 7.87 -17.85 -25.85
N ASN A 24 8.06 -16.53 -25.77
CA ASN A 24 7.18 -15.51 -26.35
C ASN A 24 5.77 -15.41 -25.75
N ASP A 25 5.49 -16.08 -24.62
CA ASP A 25 4.24 -15.89 -23.89
C ASP A 25 4.27 -14.57 -23.11
N GLU A 26 3.14 -13.84 -23.08
CA GLU A 26 2.96 -12.61 -22.32
C GLU A 26 2.35 -12.90 -20.94
N ILE A 27 3.01 -12.43 -19.88
CA ILE A 27 2.55 -12.58 -18.49
C ILE A 27 2.43 -11.19 -17.86
N ILE A 28 1.36 -10.98 -17.11
CA ILE A 28 1.19 -9.79 -16.28
C ILE A 28 1.96 -10.00 -14.98
N HIS A 29 3.08 -9.30 -14.83
CA HIS A 29 3.83 -9.26 -13.58
C HIS A 29 3.30 -8.12 -12.71
N ARG A 30 2.84 -8.49 -11.51
CA ARG A 30 2.25 -7.57 -10.52
C ARG A 30 3.25 -7.39 -9.40
N SER A 31 3.60 -6.14 -9.10
CA SER A 31 4.51 -5.79 -8.01
C SER A 31 3.85 -4.78 -7.08
N GLU A 32 4.03 -5.00 -5.78
CA GLU A 32 3.57 -4.11 -4.71
C GLU A 32 4.79 -3.51 -4.01
N SER A 33 4.84 -2.18 -3.94
CA SER A 33 5.89 -1.44 -3.25
C SER A 33 5.29 -0.67 -2.08
N PRO A 34 5.63 -1.01 -0.82
CA PRO A 34 5.15 -0.25 0.33
C PRO A 34 5.78 1.15 0.34
N THR A 35 4.93 2.17 0.43
CA THR A 35 5.40 3.57 0.43
C THR A 35 5.89 3.96 1.82
N ARG A 36 6.42 5.19 1.93
CA ARG A 36 6.79 5.79 3.22
C ARG A 36 5.62 5.85 4.21
N LEU A 37 4.39 6.08 3.74
CA LEU A 37 3.20 6.17 4.61
C LEU A 37 2.94 4.86 5.34
N TRP A 38 3.15 3.72 4.67
CA TRP A 38 3.06 2.40 5.29
C TRP A 38 4.03 2.24 6.47
N TRP A 39 5.28 2.67 6.30
CA TRP A 39 6.29 2.61 7.36
C TRP A 39 5.95 3.53 8.53
N GLU A 40 5.48 4.75 8.26
CA GLU A 40 5.04 5.69 9.30
C GLU A 40 3.87 5.13 10.11
N LEU A 41 2.87 4.54 9.46
CA LEU A 41 1.77 3.85 10.14
C LEU A 41 2.28 2.69 10.98
N LYS A 42 3.14 1.83 10.42
CA LYS A 42 3.69 0.65 11.11
C LYS A 42 4.41 1.03 12.39
N GLU A 43 5.27 2.04 12.35
CA GLU A 43 5.97 2.51 13.54
C GLU A 43 5.03 3.19 14.54
N ALA A 44 4.01 3.92 14.07
CA ALA A 44 3.03 4.57 14.96
C ALA A 44 2.20 3.57 15.78
N ILE A 45 1.88 2.39 15.22
CA ILE A 45 1.03 1.37 15.86
C ILE A 45 1.83 0.26 16.56
N LYS A 46 3.14 0.19 16.35
CA LYS A 46 4.01 -0.87 16.89
C LYS A 46 3.86 -1.00 18.42
N GLY A 47 3.54 -2.21 18.88
CA GLY A 47 3.37 -2.51 20.30
C GLY A 47 2.10 -1.94 20.95
N LYS A 48 1.17 -1.36 20.18
CA LYS A 48 -0.09 -0.81 20.68
C LYS A 48 -1.27 -1.64 20.20
N ARG A 49 -2.27 -1.85 21.06
CA ARG A 49 -3.57 -2.39 20.65
C ARG A 49 -4.41 -1.26 20.06
N VAL A 50 -4.54 -1.24 18.73
CA VAL A 50 -5.24 -0.18 17.98
C VAL A 50 -6.38 -0.75 17.14
N LYS A 51 -7.36 0.09 16.82
CA LYS A 51 -8.36 -0.17 15.77
C LYS A 51 -7.99 0.73 14.58
N ILE A 52 -7.73 0.13 13.42
CA ILE A 52 -7.46 0.85 12.18
C ILE A 52 -8.79 0.99 11.44
N ILE A 53 -9.07 2.18 10.93
CA ILE A 53 -10.21 2.48 10.07
C ILE A 53 -9.63 3.13 8.81
N VAL A 54 -9.94 2.57 7.65
CA VAL A 54 -9.44 3.03 6.34
C VAL A 54 -10.63 3.51 5.53
N TYR A 55 -10.47 4.64 4.86
CA TYR A 55 -11.44 5.19 3.93
C TYR A 55 -10.78 5.26 2.55
N GLU A 56 -11.52 4.90 1.52
CA GLU A 56 -11.15 5.20 0.15
C GLU A 56 -11.33 6.69 -0.06
N VAL A 57 -10.30 7.34 -0.60
CA VAL A 57 -10.37 8.74 -1.04
C VAL A 57 -10.53 8.68 -2.55
N ASP A 58 -11.76 8.92 -3.01
CA ASP A 58 -12.04 9.11 -4.44
C ASP A 58 -11.19 10.29 -4.96
N GLU A 59 -10.48 10.07 -6.06
CA GLU A 59 -9.98 11.17 -6.90
C GLU A 59 -11.16 11.64 -7.76
N GLU A 60 -11.86 12.70 -7.34
CA GLU A 60 -12.85 13.41 -8.18
C GLU A 60 -12.24 13.89 -9.52
#